data_AF-A0A9E2ZEX3-F1
#
_entry.id   AF-A0A9E2ZEX3-F1
#
_cell.length_a   1.000
_cell.length_b   1.000
_cell.length_c   1.000
_cell.angle_alpha   90.00
_cell.angle_beta   90.00
_cell.angle_gamma   90.00
#
_symmetry.space_group_name_H-M   'P 1'
#
loop_
_entity.id
_entity.type
_entity.pdbx_description
1 polymer ?
#
loop_
_entity_poly.entity_id
_entity_poly.type
_entity_poly.pdbx_seq_one_letter_code
_entity_poly.pdbx_strand_id
1 'polypeptide(L)'
;MTGVSFESILFERCEGFDTTPEEPSFFGDLHLDKVVSSLVAGREEYTLPPYFYRPLHDVEAVRYRHHVLRDLERDSLLAGVREFARGMHRIRECLALAGKLHYERQQQRWFLESAAV
;
A
#
# COMPACT_ATOMS: atom_id res chain seq x y z
N MET A 1 20.23 -22.42 1.14
CA MET A 1 20.07 -20.95 1.03
C MET A 1 18.62 -20.64 1.33
N THR A 2 18.31 -20.25 2.57
CA THR A 2 16.96 -19.80 2.93
C THR A 2 16.71 -18.48 2.20
N GLY A 3 15.81 -18.50 1.22
CA GLY A 3 15.40 -17.28 0.52
C GLY A 3 14.77 -16.34 1.54
N VAL A 4 15.31 -15.13 1.66
CA VAL A 4 14.70 -14.09 2.48
C VAL A 4 13.42 -13.69 1.77
N SER A 5 12.27 -13.98 2.38
CA SER A 5 10.98 -13.53 1.84
C SER A 5 10.93 -12.01 1.89
N PHE A 6 10.52 -11.38 0.80
CA PHE A 6 10.30 -9.95 0.79
C PHE A 6 8.95 -9.63 1.41
N GLU A 7 8.95 -8.99 2.58
CA GLU A 7 7.71 -8.75 3.34
C GLU A 7 7.19 -7.31 3.18
N SER A 8 8.06 -6.30 3.17
CA SER A 8 7.64 -4.91 3.01
C SER A 8 8.73 -4.00 2.47
N ILE A 9 8.32 -3.02 1.64
CA ILE A 9 9.18 -1.91 1.19
C ILE A 9 9.38 -0.88 2.31
N LEU A 10 8.44 -0.75 3.26
CA LEU A 10 8.46 0.31 4.29
C LEU A 10 8.96 -0.18 5.66
N PHE A 11 9.20 -1.48 5.81
CA PHE A 11 9.56 -2.11 7.06
C PHE A 11 10.56 -3.24 6.80
N GLU A 12 11.79 -3.04 7.24
CA GLU A 12 12.87 -4.04 7.10
C GLU A 12 12.62 -5.29 7.95
N ARG A 13 11.92 -5.14 9.09
CA ARG A 13 11.42 -6.24 9.93
C ARG A 13 9.93 -6.05 10.16
N CYS A 14 9.10 -7.06 9.83
CA CYS A 14 7.67 -7.03 10.10
C CYS A 14 7.31 -7.60 11.48
N GLU A 15 8.11 -7.31 12.51
CA GLU A 15 7.73 -7.66 13.87
C GLU A 15 6.51 -6.83 14.31
N GLY A 16 5.40 -7.50 14.66
CA GLY A 16 4.20 -6.86 15.18
C GLY A 16 3.14 -6.42 14.16
N PHE A 17 3.13 -6.97 12.93
CA PHE A 17 2.09 -6.68 11.93
C PHE A 17 0.74 -7.37 12.15
N ASP A 18 0.62 -8.25 13.14
CA ASP A 18 -0.59 -9.04 13.40
C ASP A 18 -1.81 -8.20 13.86
N THR A 19 -1.62 -6.90 14.12
CA THR A 19 -2.70 -6.01 14.56
C THR A 19 -2.64 -4.68 13.84
N THR A 20 -3.75 -4.30 13.20
CA THR A 20 -3.96 -2.95 12.66
C THR A 20 -4.08 -1.97 13.83
N PRO A 21 -3.14 -1.03 14.01
CA PRO A 21 -3.21 -0.08 15.12
C PRO A 21 -4.45 0.81 14.99
N GLU A 22 -5.10 1.06 16.12
CA GLU A 22 -6.16 2.06 16.25
C GLU A 22 -5.56 3.48 16.29
N GLU A 23 -6.40 4.49 16.03
CA GLU A 23 -5.97 5.88 16.09
C GLU A 23 -5.57 6.26 17.53
N PRO A 24 -4.37 6.82 17.75
CA PRO A 24 -3.95 7.26 19.08
C PRO A 24 -4.83 8.42 19.58
N SER A 25 -5.22 8.37 20.86
CA SER A 25 -6.16 9.34 21.46
C SER A 25 -5.74 10.80 21.34
N PHE A 26 -4.44 11.08 21.27
CA PHE A 26 -3.89 12.43 21.13
C PHE A 26 -3.95 12.99 19.69
N PHE A 27 -4.37 12.21 18.69
CA PHE A 27 -4.44 12.68 17.30
C PHE A 27 -5.46 13.80 17.13
N GLY A 28 -6.63 13.68 17.75
CA GLY A 28 -7.64 14.74 17.73
C GLY A 28 -7.14 16.03 18.37
N ASP A 29 -6.46 15.93 19.51
CA ASP A 29 -5.92 17.10 20.24
C ASP A 29 -4.85 17.84 19.43
N LEU A 30 -3.98 17.09 18.74
CA LEU A 30 -2.91 17.63 17.90
C LEU A 30 -3.37 17.93 16.46
N HIS A 31 -4.66 17.74 16.16
CA HIS A 31 -5.22 17.81 14.80
C HIS A 31 -4.50 16.93 13.75
N LEU A 32 -3.87 15.83 14.20
CA LEU A 32 -3.18 14.88 13.31
C LEU A 32 -4.17 14.00 12.56
N ASP A 33 -5.38 13.80 13.08
CA ASP A 33 -6.52 13.18 12.41
C ASP A 33 -6.84 13.87 11.07
N LYS A 34 -6.81 15.21 11.05
CA LYS A 34 -7.03 16.02 9.84
C LYS A 34 -5.88 15.90 8.86
N VAL A 35 -4.65 15.86 9.36
CA VAL A 35 -3.45 15.65 8.54
C VAL A 35 -3.53 14.29 7.85
N VAL A 36 -3.78 13.21 8.60
CA VAL A 36 -3.93 11.86 8.04
C VAL A 36 -5.07 11.82 7.03
N SER A 37 -6.23 12.37 7.38
CA SER A 37 -7.39 12.44 6.46
C SER A 37 -7.06 13.14 5.15
N SER A 38 -6.31 14.25 5.20
CA SER A 38 -5.88 14.98 4.00
C SER A 38 -4.87 14.20 3.15
N LEU A 39 -3.99 13.42 3.77
CA LEU A 39 -2.97 12.61 3.09
C LEU A 39 -3.58 11.40 2.37
N VAL A 40 -4.65 10.82 2.91
CA VAL A 40 -5.28 9.62 2.38
C VAL A 40 -6.49 9.90 1.47
N ALA A 41 -6.91 11.16 1.36
CA ALA A 41 -8.03 11.55 0.50
C ALA A 41 -7.83 11.10 -0.95
N GLY A 42 -8.84 10.43 -1.52
CA GLY A 42 -8.80 9.83 -2.86
C GLY A 42 -8.01 8.52 -2.94
N ARG A 43 -7.62 7.94 -1.79
CA ARG A 43 -6.86 6.68 -1.66
C ARG A 43 -7.48 5.76 -0.61
N GLU A 44 -8.78 5.90 -0.37
CA GLU A 44 -9.52 5.18 0.66
C GLU A 44 -9.48 3.66 0.44
N GLU A 45 -9.39 3.21 -0.82
CA GLU A 45 -9.29 1.80 -1.20
C GLU A 45 -8.07 1.08 -0.60
N TYR A 46 -7.04 1.82 -0.17
CA TYR A 46 -5.78 1.28 0.33
C TYR A 46 -5.72 1.15 1.86
N THR A 47 -6.73 1.63 2.59
CA THR A 47 -6.75 1.59 4.06
C THR A 47 -5.42 2.07 4.67
N LEU A 48 -4.94 3.23 4.22
CA LEU A 48 -3.64 3.80 4.62
C LEU A 48 -3.55 4.34 6.06
N PRO A 49 -4.62 4.81 6.75
CA PRO A 49 -4.50 5.42 8.09
C PRO A 49 -3.69 4.62 9.12
N PRO A 50 -3.81 3.28 9.23
CA PRO A 50 -3.03 2.48 10.18
C PRO A 50 -1.51 2.59 10.03
N TYR A 51 -1.00 2.95 8.85
CA TYR A 51 0.43 3.18 8.64
C TYR A 51 0.93 4.45 9.34
N PHE A 52 0.06 5.44 9.53
CA PHE A 52 0.38 6.70 10.21
C PHE A 52 0.22 6.61 11.73
N TYR A 53 -0.56 5.66 12.23
CA TYR A 53 -0.73 5.39 13.67
C TYR A 53 0.42 4.59 14.28
N ARG A 54 1.33 4.06 13.45
CA ARG A 54 2.44 3.22 13.89
C ARG A 54 3.75 4.01 13.95
N PRO A 55 4.08 4.63 15.09
CA PRO A 55 5.39 5.25 15.27
C PRO A 55 6.49 4.18 15.19
N LEU A 56 7.63 4.56 14.62
CA LEU A 56 8.83 3.73 14.67
C LEU A 56 9.63 4.11 15.91
N HIS A 57 10.02 3.11 16.71
CA HIS A 57 10.81 3.28 17.93
C HIS A 57 12.30 2.94 17.73
N ASP A 58 12.70 2.55 16.52
CA ASP A 58 14.05 2.20 16.13
C ASP A 58 14.58 3.21 15.10
N VAL A 59 15.75 3.80 15.40
CA VAL A 59 16.40 4.80 14.55
C VAL A 59 16.80 4.19 13.20
N GLU A 60 17.24 2.93 13.17
CA GLU A 60 17.62 2.29 11.90
C GLU A 60 16.38 2.06 11.01
N ALA A 61 15.24 1.66 11.60
CA ALA A 61 13.99 1.55 10.86
C ALA A 61 13.51 2.90 10.30
N VAL A 62 13.70 3.99 11.04
CA VAL A 62 13.40 5.36 10.55
C VAL A 62 14.30 5.71 9.37
N ARG A 63 15.62 5.46 9.49
CA ARG A 63 16.58 5.70 8.39
C ARG A 63 16.26 4.89 7.16
N TYR A 64 15.93 3.61 7.31
CA TYR A 64 15.53 2.73 6.21
C TYR A 64 14.37 3.34 5.42
N ARG A 65 13.29 3.78 6.09
CA ARG A 65 12.17 4.45 5.41
C ARG A 65 12.57 5.72 4.68
N HIS A 66 13.43 6.55 5.29
CA HIS A 66 13.93 7.75 4.63
C HIS A 66 14.78 7.42 3.40
N HIS A 67 15.58 6.36 3.43
CA HIS A 67 16.33 5.89 2.26
C HIS A 67 15.40 5.46 1.13
N VAL A 68 14.39 4.66 1.43
CA VAL A 68 13.37 4.25 0.45
C VAL A 68 12.67 5.46 -0.18
N LEU A 69 12.25 6.44 0.63
CA LEU A 69 11.60 7.65 0.13
C LEU A 69 12.57 8.51 -0.72
N ARG A 70 13.84 8.61 -0.31
CA ARG A 70 14.87 9.32 -1.08
C ARG A 70 15.14 8.65 -2.43
N ASP A 71 15.14 7.32 -2.48
CA ASP A 71 15.28 6.61 -3.75
C ASP A 71 14.11 6.91 -4.69
N LEU A 72 12.89 7.02 -4.14
CA LEU A 72 11.68 7.42 -4.88
C LEU A 72 11.67 8.88 -5.34
N GLU A 73 12.59 9.74 -4.88
CA GLU A 73 12.76 11.09 -5.44
C GLU A 73 13.40 11.05 -6.85
N ARG A 74 13.98 9.91 -7.26
CA ARG A 74 14.51 9.74 -8.61
C ARG A 74 13.37 9.56 -9.61
N ASP A 75 13.20 10.53 -10.51
CA ASP A 75 12.09 10.57 -11.47
C ASP A 75 11.91 9.27 -12.29
N SER A 76 13.00 8.66 -12.74
CA SER A 76 12.93 7.42 -13.52
C SER A 76 12.42 6.24 -12.69
N LEU A 77 12.83 6.14 -11.43
CA LEU A 77 12.34 5.09 -10.53
C LEU A 77 10.87 5.34 -10.19
N LEU A 78 10.54 6.58 -9.83
CA LEU A 78 9.17 6.97 -9.49
C LEU A 78 8.20 6.72 -10.65
N ALA A 79 8.62 7.02 -11.88
CA ALA A 79 7.84 6.74 -13.08
C ALA A 79 7.56 5.24 -13.25
N GLY A 80 8.58 4.40 -13.08
CA GLY A 80 8.44 2.95 -13.14
C GLY A 80 7.50 2.39 -12.06
N VAL A 81 7.67 2.85 -10.81
CA VAL A 81 6.81 2.46 -9.68
C VAL A 81 5.36 2.89 -9.93
N ARG A 82 5.13 4.09 -10.46
CA ARG A 82 3.78 4.57 -10.80
C ARG A 82 3.14 3.75 -11.92
N GLU A 83 3.91 3.36 -12.93
CA GLU A 83 3.38 2.50 -14.01
C GLU A 83 3.00 1.12 -13.48
N PHE A 84 3.88 0.51 -12.69
CA PHE A 84 3.57 -0.75 -12.01
C PHE A 84 2.31 -0.66 -11.14
N ALA A 85 2.20 0.40 -10.33
CA ALA A 85 1.03 0.62 -9.47
C ALA A 85 -0.28 0.77 -10.27
N ARG A 86 -0.24 1.46 -11.42
CA ARG A 86 -1.40 1.56 -12.34
C ARG A 86 -1.80 0.19 -12.89
N GLY A 87 -0.84 -0.62 -13.32
CA GLY A 87 -1.10 -1.99 -13.78
C GLY A 87 -1.78 -2.83 -12.69
N MET A 88 -1.24 -2.81 -11.48
CA MET A 88 -1.83 -3.53 -10.34
C MET A 88 -3.24 -3.04 -9.97
N HIS A 89 -3.52 -1.75 -10.10
CA HIS A 89 -4.86 -1.21 -9.88
C HIS A 89 -5.85 -1.75 -10.94
N ARG A 90 -5.49 -1.73 -12.23
CA ARG A 90 -6.31 -2.30 -13.31
C ARG A 90 -6.58 -3.79 -13.11
N ILE A 91 -5.59 -4.56 -12.66
CA ILE A 91 -5.76 -5.98 -12.33
C ILE A 91 -6.82 -6.15 -11.24
N ARG A 92 -6.75 -5.37 -10.15
CA ARG A 92 -7.76 -5.40 -9.08
C ARG A 92 -9.15 -5.03 -9.60
N GLU A 93 -9.27 -4.02 -10.45
CA GLU A 93 -10.55 -3.65 -11.08
C GLU A 93 -11.13 -4.79 -11.91
N CYS A 94 -10.31 -5.42 -12.76
CA CYS A 94 -10.74 -6.55 -13.59
C CYS A 94 -11.21 -7.74 -12.74
N LEU A 95 -10.47 -8.08 -11.67
CA LEU A 95 -10.84 -9.15 -10.75
C LEU A 95 -12.12 -8.81 -9.96
N ALA A 96 -12.28 -7.56 -9.53
CA ALA A 96 -13.50 -7.12 -8.85
C ALA A 96 -14.73 -7.17 -9.77
N LEU A 97 -14.57 -6.85 -11.06
CA LEU A 97 -15.62 -7.02 -12.07
C LEU A 97 -15.95 -8.50 -12.29
N ALA A 98 -14.94 -9.36 -12.44
CA ALA A 98 -15.13 -10.80 -12.59
C ALA A 98 -15.94 -11.39 -11.42
N GLY A 99 -15.65 -11.02 -10.18
CA GLY A 99 -16.38 -11.49 -9.00
C GLY A 99 -17.84 -11.04 -8.90
N LYS A 100 -18.23 -9.96 -9.61
CA LYS A 100 -19.60 -9.42 -9.60
C LYS A 100 -20.50 -9.98 -10.71
N LEU A 101 -19.93 -10.63 -11.72
CA LEU A 101 -20.67 -11.12 -12.87
C LEU A 101 -21.30 -12.48 -12.59
N HIS A 102 -22.54 -12.70 -13.02
CA HIS A 102 -23.23 -13.97 -12.82
C HIS A 102 -22.95 -15.02 -13.89
N TYR A 103 -22.36 -14.63 -15.03
CA TYR A 103 -22.16 -15.51 -16.18
C TYR A 103 -20.69 -15.95 -16.30
N GLU A 104 -20.42 -17.24 -16.18
CA GLU A 104 -19.07 -17.82 -16.06
C GLU A 104 -18.11 -17.37 -17.18
N ARG A 105 -18.58 -17.34 -18.43
CA ARG A 105 -17.72 -16.93 -19.57
C ARG A 105 -17.29 -15.46 -19.50
N GLN A 106 -18.12 -14.60 -18.90
CA GLN A 106 -17.76 -13.20 -18.71
C GLN A 106 -16.74 -13.05 -17.57
N GLN A 107 -16.86 -13.84 -16.50
CA GLN A 107 -15.84 -13.88 -15.43
C GLN A 107 -14.48 -14.33 -15.97
N GLN A 108 -14.45 -15.41 -16.76
CA GLN A 108 -13.24 -15.94 -17.39
C GLN A 108 -12.57 -14.92 -18.32
N ARG A 109 -13.36 -14.14 -19.07
CA ARG A 109 -12.83 -13.06 -19.93
C ARG A 109 -12.11 -12.00 -19.09
N TRP A 110 -12.73 -11.49 -18.03
CA TRP A 110 -12.11 -10.46 -17.17
C TRP A 110 -10.89 -10.97 -16.42
N PHE A 111 -10.88 -12.26 -16.06
CA PHE A 111 -9.69 -12.90 -15.51
C PHE A 111 -8.53 -12.94 -16.52
N LEU A 112 -8.79 -13.34 -17.76
CA LEU A 112 -7.76 -13.34 -18.83
C LEU A 112 -7.28 -11.92 -19.16
N GLU A 113 -8.18 -10.94 -19.20
CA GLU A 113 -7.83 -9.53 -19.42
C GLU A 113 -6.85 -9.02 -18.35
N SER A 114 -7.05 -9.42 -17.09
CA SER A 114 -6.15 -9.03 -16.00
C SER A 114 -4.72 -9.55 -16.18
N ALA A 115 -4.54 -10.71 -16.82
CA ALA A 115 -3.23 -11.28 -17.08
C ALA A 115 -2.48 -10.62 -18.25
N ALA A 116 -3.18 -9.79 -19.04
CA ALA A 116 -2.63 -9.08 -20.19
C ALA A 116 -2.26 -7.60 -19.89
N VAL A 117 -2.51 -7.14 -18.66
CA VAL A 117 -2.10 -5.81 -18.14
C VAL A 117 -0.62 -5.80 -17.79
#